data_AF-A0A1H9QE19-F1
#
_entry.id   AF-A0A1H9QE19-F1
#
_cell.length_a   1.000
_cell.length_b   1.000
_cell.length_c   1.000
_cell.angle_alpha   90.00
_cell.angle_beta   90.00
_cell.angle_gamma   90.00
#
_symmetry.space_group_name_H-M   'P 1'
#
loop_
_entity.id
_entity.type
_entity.pdbx_description
1 polymer ?
#
loop_
_entity_poly.entity_id
_entity_poly.type
_entity_poly.pdbx_seq_one_letter_code
_entity_poly.pdbx_strand_id
1 'polypeptide(L)'
;MKNSPFRALVETLSRPGHDFRSSLETFPDLDVSRVASELQLETSGSERGAKDEPLAGSAAMDEVEARILERVESVRKSSHAILEDELRTYGERLSNLDFEARFGSIRTGSKAVLASFNAEVAKGINDLHDRRRHLRETEREYETFRKRHHLERTAYVPSGLATALKWSLLVFLGTVEAVLNGYFLSAGNLQGLLGGFSEAVAFAFINIGWAFLLARGASLVHHRSVGPRLAGLLCFSLYALGCLGFNLALAHYREATIALAEGGGREVIERLRTAPLGLKNFNSWVYFAIGSLFSLIAFIDAHGMMDPYPGFAKLEKKLSEKRDSYRDEVAGLIDELADIRDRFKEEMEMISRDLSVKRSEHENILISRTRLIHLFDQHQAQLERAGNTLLTIYREPNTRTRTTKPPRRFSQSWKMDRVQALANVQTDWEPKELGKRISEAQDLLTAELTLLYSQFDEAIRRYRSLDEIVPEQDVVHVKAA
;
A
#
# COMPACT_ATOMS: atom_id res chain seq x y z
N MET A 1 7.34 5.95 7.37
CA MET A 1 6.05 6.60 7.03
C MET A 1 5.97 8.11 7.39
N LYS A 2 7.07 8.88 7.42
CA LYS A 2 7.04 10.35 7.56
C LYS A 2 7.94 10.95 6.47
N ASN A 3 7.45 11.97 5.78
CA ASN A 3 8.11 12.74 4.71
C ASN A 3 8.49 11.94 3.45
N SER A 4 7.47 11.63 2.64
CA SER A 4 7.70 11.27 1.23
C SER A 4 7.93 12.57 0.42
N PRO A 5 9.01 12.70 -0.37
CA PRO A 5 9.25 13.87 -1.22
C PRO A 5 8.09 14.15 -2.19
N PHE A 6 7.29 13.13 -2.49
CA PHE A 6 6.11 13.21 -3.32
C PHE A 6 4.91 13.92 -2.70
N ARG A 7 4.70 13.74 -1.39
CA ARG A 7 3.63 14.43 -0.69
C ARG A 7 3.84 15.94 -0.72
N ALA A 8 5.10 16.37 -0.60
CA ALA A 8 5.47 17.77 -0.73
C ALA A 8 5.18 18.31 -2.15
N LEU A 9 5.37 17.49 -3.19
CA LEU A 9 5.04 17.85 -4.56
C LEU A 9 3.52 18.05 -4.74
N VAL A 10 2.72 17.04 -4.35
CA VAL A 10 1.25 17.07 -4.49
C VAL A 10 0.62 18.21 -3.68
N GLU A 11 1.11 18.45 -2.46
CA GLU A 11 0.62 19.50 -1.57
C GLU A 11 0.96 20.92 -2.07
N THR A 12 2.06 21.06 -2.80
CA THR A 12 2.43 22.32 -3.47
C THR A 12 1.55 22.56 -4.71
N LEU A 13 1.19 21.49 -5.43
CA LEU A 13 0.42 21.59 -6.67
C LEU A 13 -1.09 21.80 -6.44
N SER A 14 -1.66 21.23 -5.37
CA SER A 14 -3.12 21.09 -5.18
C SER A 14 -3.82 22.26 -4.48
N ARG A 15 -3.18 23.43 -4.28
CA ARG A 15 -3.81 24.56 -3.58
C ARG A 15 -4.86 25.27 -4.48
N PRO A 16 -6.13 25.41 -4.05
CA PRO A 16 -7.16 26.10 -4.82
C PRO A 16 -6.92 27.62 -4.84
N GLY A 17 -7.28 28.25 -5.96
CA GLY A 17 -6.90 29.63 -6.28
C GLY A 17 -7.77 30.76 -5.71
N HIS A 18 -9.07 30.56 -5.39
CA HIS A 18 -9.98 31.55 -4.78
C HIS A 18 -11.49 31.20 -4.90
N ASP A 19 -12.33 31.79 -4.01
CA ASP A 19 -13.80 31.65 -3.84
C ASP A 19 -14.61 32.93 -4.17
N PHE A 20 -14.60 33.49 -5.39
CA PHE A 20 -15.36 34.73 -5.67
C PHE A 20 -16.15 34.78 -6.99
N ARG A 21 -17.33 35.45 -6.93
CA ARG A 21 -18.27 35.71 -8.05
C ARG A 21 -18.09 37.12 -8.63
N SER A 22 -18.16 37.21 -9.96
CA SER A 22 -18.19 38.44 -10.77
C SER A 22 -19.31 39.41 -10.31
N SER A 23 -18.99 40.69 -10.13
CA SER A 23 -19.98 41.77 -9.99
C SER A 23 -20.68 42.04 -11.34
N LEU A 24 -21.91 42.55 -11.29
CA LEU A 24 -22.85 42.59 -12.43
C LEU A 24 -22.64 43.74 -13.42
N GLU A 25 -21.91 44.81 -13.08
CA GLU A 25 -21.51 45.88 -14.02
C GLU A 25 -20.12 46.43 -13.65
N THR A 26 -19.12 46.24 -14.51
CA THR A 26 -17.73 46.67 -14.24
C THR A 26 -17.50 48.16 -14.50
N PHE A 27 -18.25 48.77 -15.43
CA PHE A 27 -18.18 50.20 -15.75
C PHE A 27 -19.58 50.82 -15.69
N PRO A 28 -19.85 51.76 -14.76
CA PRO A 28 -21.16 52.36 -14.60
C PRO A 28 -21.46 53.39 -15.70
N ASP A 29 -22.69 53.38 -16.24
CA ASP A 29 -23.12 54.35 -17.25
C ASP A 29 -23.25 55.77 -16.69
N LEU A 30 -23.02 56.77 -17.55
CA LEU A 30 -23.22 58.18 -17.20
C LEU A 30 -24.70 58.56 -17.33
N ASP A 31 -25.35 58.89 -16.20
CA ASP A 31 -26.72 59.40 -16.20
C ASP A 31 -26.77 60.83 -16.74
N VAL A 32 -27.08 60.94 -18.04
CA VAL A 32 -27.18 62.21 -18.77
C VAL A 32 -28.20 63.14 -18.14
N SER A 33 -29.37 62.64 -17.72
CA SER A 33 -30.46 63.46 -17.17
C SER A 33 -30.05 64.08 -15.84
N ARG A 34 -29.42 63.28 -14.97
CA ARG A 34 -28.91 63.75 -13.70
C ARG A 34 -27.80 64.79 -13.89
N VAL A 35 -26.83 64.53 -14.76
CA VAL A 35 -25.72 65.46 -15.02
C VAL A 35 -26.22 66.76 -15.65
N ALA A 36 -27.19 66.70 -16.57
CA ALA A 36 -27.80 67.88 -17.18
C ALA A 36 -28.50 68.78 -16.15
N SER A 37 -29.21 68.16 -15.19
CA SER A 37 -29.86 68.85 -14.08
C SER A 37 -28.85 69.46 -13.09
N GLU A 38 -27.85 68.70 -12.67
CA GLU A 38 -26.79 69.15 -11.75
C GLU A 38 -25.98 70.34 -12.31
N LEU A 39 -25.71 70.33 -13.62
CA LEU A 39 -25.02 71.43 -14.32
C LEU A 39 -25.96 72.55 -14.78
N GLN A 40 -27.27 72.42 -14.56
CA GLN A 40 -28.30 73.38 -14.99
C GLN A 40 -28.17 73.76 -16.48
N LEU A 41 -27.97 72.77 -17.34
CA LEU A 41 -27.56 72.98 -18.74
C LEU A 41 -28.62 73.73 -19.57
N GLU A 42 -29.90 73.39 -19.39
CA GLU A 42 -31.00 74.03 -20.14
C GLU A 42 -31.16 75.51 -19.76
N THR A 43 -31.15 75.80 -18.46
CA THR A 43 -31.24 77.17 -17.93
C THR A 43 -30.03 78.00 -18.36
N SER A 44 -28.82 77.46 -18.15
CA SER A 44 -27.56 78.11 -18.53
C SER A 44 -27.46 78.34 -20.04
N GLY A 45 -27.95 77.41 -20.85
CA GLY A 45 -28.05 77.53 -22.30
C GLY A 45 -28.95 78.70 -22.69
N SER A 46 -30.17 78.75 -22.14
CA SER A 46 -31.15 79.80 -22.43
C SER A 46 -30.65 81.19 -22.03
N GLU A 47 -30.08 81.33 -20.83
CA GLU A 47 -29.56 82.59 -20.30
C GLU A 47 -28.37 83.13 -21.08
N ARG A 48 -27.40 82.27 -21.42
CA ARG A 48 -26.23 82.67 -22.22
C ARG A 48 -26.62 82.97 -23.67
N GLY A 49 -27.59 82.25 -24.23
CA GLY A 49 -28.12 82.54 -25.56
C GLY A 49 -28.81 83.90 -25.65
N ALA A 50 -29.58 84.29 -24.63
CA ALA A 50 -30.19 85.62 -24.55
C ALA A 50 -29.17 86.76 -24.50
N LYS A 51 -27.93 86.47 -24.07
CA LYS A 51 -26.80 87.42 -24.05
C LYS A 51 -25.91 87.33 -25.32
N ASP A 52 -26.29 86.51 -26.30
CA ASP A 52 -25.48 86.18 -27.48
C ASP A 52 -24.06 85.67 -27.11
N GLU A 53 -23.95 84.95 -25.98
CA GLU A 53 -22.73 84.31 -25.52
C GLU A 53 -22.76 82.79 -25.82
N PRO A 54 -21.69 82.21 -26.37
CA PRO A 54 -20.45 82.86 -26.82
C PRO A 54 -20.57 83.47 -28.22
N LEU A 55 -19.71 84.45 -28.53
CA LEU A 55 -19.68 85.16 -29.81
C LEU A 55 -19.65 84.20 -31.01
N ALA A 56 -20.36 84.57 -32.10
CA ALA A 56 -20.49 83.76 -33.33
C ALA A 56 -19.15 83.34 -33.96
N GLY A 57 -18.09 84.11 -33.77
CA GLY A 57 -16.74 83.83 -34.26
C GLY A 57 -15.85 83.02 -33.29
N SER A 58 -16.34 82.66 -32.10
CA SER A 58 -15.51 82.00 -31.09
C SER A 58 -15.15 80.57 -31.47
N ALA A 59 -13.85 80.30 -31.54
CA ALA A 59 -13.29 78.97 -31.76
C ALA A 59 -13.12 78.17 -30.45
N ALA A 60 -13.00 78.86 -29.31
CA ALA A 60 -12.81 78.22 -28.01
C ALA A 60 -14.14 77.79 -27.39
N MET A 61 -14.11 76.69 -26.64
CA MET A 61 -15.25 76.25 -25.83
C MET A 61 -15.54 77.27 -24.74
N ASP A 62 -16.82 77.46 -24.44
CA ASP A 62 -17.20 78.26 -23.29
C ASP A 62 -17.06 77.46 -21.98
N GLU A 63 -17.25 78.14 -20.86
CA GLU A 63 -17.13 77.56 -19.52
C GLU A 63 -18.10 76.38 -19.28
N VAL A 64 -19.31 76.41 -19.84
CA VAL A 64 -20.31 75.35 -19.64
C VAL A 64 -19.96 74.13 -20.48
N GLU A 65 -19.57 74.33 -21.75
CA GLU A 65 -19.01 73.29 -22.61
C GLU A 65 -17.78 72.64 -21.97
N ALA A 66 -16.86 73.44 -21.41
CA ALA A 66 -15.68 72.95 -20.71
C ALA A 66 -16.05 72.11 -19.47
N ARG A 67 -17.02 72.55 -18.65
CA ARG A 67 -17.51 71.79 -17.48
C ARG A 67 -18.17 70.47 -17.86
N ILE A 68 -18.93 70.44 -18.96
CA ILE A 68 -19.51 69.18 -19.49
C ILE A 68 -18.39 68.21 -19.85
N LEU A 69 -17.39 68.67 -20.62
CA LEU A 69 -16.30 67.80 -21.04
C LEU A 69 -15.44 67.34 -19.86
N GLU A 70 -15.14 68.22 -18.91
CA GLU A 70 -14.41 67.87 -17.68
C GLU A 70 -15.14 66.78 -16.88
N ARG A 71 -16.47 66.83 -16.81
CA ARG A 71 -17.28 65.80 -16.14
C ARG A 71 -17.17 64.44 -16.83
N VAL A 72 -17.25 64.41 -18.17
CA VAL A 72 -17.11 63.16 -18.95
C VAL A 72 -15.68 62.63 -18.86
N GLU A 73 -14.67 63.51 -18.93
CA GLU A 73 -13.25 63.20 -18.79
C GLU A 73 -12.95 62.60 -17.40
N SER A 74 -13.56 63.14 -16.34
CA SER A 74 -13.44 62.64 -14.98
C SER A 74 -13.97 61.20 -14.85
N VAL A 75 -15.12 60.90 -15.46
CA VAL A 75 -15.68 59.54 -15.48
C VAL A 75 -14.79 58.61 -16.30
N ARG A 76 -14.30 59.04 -17.47
CA ARG A 76 -13.35 58.27 -18.29
C ARG A 76 -12.09 57.92 -17.50
N LYS A 77 -11.51 58.87 -16.76
CA LYS A 77 -10.33 58.65 -15.90
C LYS A 77 -10.64 57.66 -14.76
N SER A 78 -11.81 57.78 -14.12
CA SER A 78 -12.24 56.83 -13.09
C SER A 78 -12.41 55.41 -13.65
N SER A 79 -13.08 55.26 -14.79
CA SER A 79 -13.27 53.95 -15.45
C SER A 79 -11.93 53.36 -15.91
N HIS A 80 -10.98 54.20 -16.34
CA HIS A 80 -9.63 53.74 -16.67
C HIS A 80 -8.88 53.21 -15.44
N ALA A 81 -9.00 53.87 -14.29
CA ALA A 81 -8.39 53.38 -13.05
C ALA A 81 -8.96 52.02 -12.61
N ILE A 82 -10.28 51.81 -12.79
CA ILE A 82 -10.92 50.50 -12.56
C ILE A 82 -10.35 49.43 -13.50
N LEU A 83 -10.19 49.77 -14.79
CA LEU A 83 -9.59 48.85 -15.76
C LEU A 83 -8.16 48.45 -15.35
N GLU A 84 -7.33 49.41 -14.96
CA GLU A 84 -5.95 49.12 -14.53
C GLU A 84 -5.90 48.19 -13.32
N ASP A 85 -6.79 48.40 -12.34
CA ASP A 85 -6.88 47.55 -11.14
C ASP A 85 -7.29 46.11 -11.47
N GLU A 86 -8.29 45.95 -12.32
CA GLU A 86 -8.74 44.63 -12.79
C GLU A 86 -7.68 43.95 -13.67
N LEU A 87 -6.99 44.69 -14.55
CA LEU A 87 -5.90 44.15 -15.36
C LEU A 87 -4.73 43.67 -14.49
N ARG A 88 -4.39 44.41 -13.43
CA ARG A 88 -3.42 43.99 -12.43
C ARG A 88 -3.87 42.72 -11.73
N THR A 89 -5.13 42.65 -11.30
CA THR A 89 -5.72 41.45 -10.68
C THR A 89 -5.64 40.23 -11.60
N TYR A 90 -5.92 40.38 -12.90
CA TYR A 90 -5.73 39.30 -13.87
C TYR A 90 -4.26 38.91 -14.04
N GLY A 91 -3.34 39.87 -14.02
CA GLY A 91 -1.90 39.62 -14.04
C GLY A 91 -1.43 38.79 -12.84
N GLU A 92 -1.86 39.16 -11.64
CA GLU A 92 -1.60 38.40 -10.40
C GLU A 92 -2.17 36.98 -10.48
N ARG A 93 -3.41 36.82 -10.99
CA ARG A 93 -4.01 35.49 -11.21
C ARG A 93 -3.21 34.64 -12.18
N LEU A 94 -2.71 35.22 -13.27
CA LEU A 94 -1.86 34.51 -14.24
C LEU A 94 -0.53 34.09 -13.60
N SER A 95 0.12 34.99 -12.87
CA SER A 95 1.37 34.70 -12.15
C SER A 95 1.17 33.61 -11.10
N ASN A 96 0.04 33.59 -10.40
CA ASN A 96 -0.29 32.60 -9.37
C ASN A 96 -0.50 31.17 -9.92
N LEU A 97 -0.67 30.99 -11.24
CA LEU A 97 -0.67 29.65 -11.83
C LEU A 97 0.73 29.00 -11.78
N ASP A 98 1.79 29.82 -11.74
CA ASP A 98 3.19 29.45 -11.50
C ASP A 98 3.68 28.21 -12.26
N PHE A 99 3.49 28.21 -13.58
CA PHE A 99 3.86 27.08 -14.43
C PHE A 99 5.35 26.73 -14.37
N GLU A 100 6.25 27.71 -14.22
CA GLU A 100 7.69 27.45 -14.12
C GLU A 100 8.05 26.62 -12.88
N ALA A 101 7.54 26.99 -11.71
CA ALA A 101 7.79 26.20 -10.49
C ALA A 101 7.22 24.78 -10.63
N ARG A 102 6.06 24.62 -11.28
CA ARG A 102 5.45 23.31 -11.55
C ARG A 102 6.28 22.46 -12.51
N PHE A 103 6.74 23.02 -13.62
CA PHE A 103 7.62 22.28 -14.55
C PHE A 103 8.95 21.90 -13.87
N GLY A 104 9.51 22.80 -13.06
CA GLY A 104 10.70 22.53 -12.26
C GLY A 104 10.49 21.41 -11.23
N SER A 105 9.35 21.42 -10.55
CA SER A 105 8.99 20.42 -9.55
C SER A 105 8.76 19.06 -10.20
N ILE A 106 8.07 19.01 -11.34
CA ILE A 106 7.86 17.79 -12.14
C ILE A 106 9.20 17.14 -12.51
N ARG A 107 10.12 17.92 -13.09
CA ARG A 107 11.43 17.42 -13.54
C ARG A 107 12.31 16.94 -12.40
N THR A 108 12.23 17.59 -11.24
CA THR A 108 13.03 17.22 -10.05
C THR A 108 12.41 16.04 -9.33
N GLY A 109 11.08 16.04 -9.20
CA GLY A 109 10.28 14.98 -8.61
C GLY A 109 10.48 13.67 -9.36
N SER A 110 10.29 13.64 -10.68
CA SER A 110 10.45 12.43 -11.52
C SER A 110 11.81 11.75 -11.32
N LYS A 111 12.89 12.54 -11.33
CA LYS A 111 14.25 12.03 -11.10
C LYS A 111 14.45 11.48 -9.69
N ALA A 112 13.92 12.17 -8.68
CA ALA A 112 14.01 11.72 -7.29
C ALA A 112 13.29 10.37 -7.08
N VAL A 113 12.16 10.16 -7.78
CA VAL A 113 11.45 8.87 -7.77
C VAL A 113 12.33 7.75 -8.26
N LEU A 114 12.88 7.91 -9.46
CA LEU A 114 13.66 6.86 -10.09
C LEU A 114 14.92 6.57 -9.29
N ALA A 115 15.54 7.59 -8.71
CA ALA A 115 16.67 7.39 -7.82
C ALA A 115 16.28 6.57 -6.57
N SER A 116 15.13 6.88 -5.97
CA SER A 116 14.60 6.18 -4.80
C SER A 116 14.21 4.73 -5.12
N PHE A 117 13.56 4.52 -6.28
CA PHE A 117 13.20 3.19 -6.77
C PHE A 117 14.45 2.32 -6.97
N ASN A 118 15.46 2.84 -7.68
CA ASN A 118 16.71 2.11 -7.90
C ASN A 118 17.48 1.85 -6.60
N ALA A 119 17.41 2.75 -5.62
CA ALA A 119 17.98 2.52 -4.29
C ALA A 119 17.28 1.35 -3.56
N GLU A 120 15.94 1.27 -3.63
CA GLU A 120 15.20 0.17 -3.02
C GLU A 120 15.47 -1.17 -3.72
N VAL A 121 15.58 -1.17 -5.06
CA VAL A 121 16.00 -2.36 -5.81
C VAL A 121 17.40 -2.83 -5.36
N ALA A 122 18.36 -1.91 -5.26
CA ALA A 122 19.72 -2.25 -4.84
C ALA A 122 19.76 -2.82 -3.41
N LYS A 123 18.94 -2.26 -2.50
CA LYS A 123 18.79 -2.76 -1.13
C LYS A 123 18.19 -4.17 -1.12
N GLY A 124 17.09 -4.39 -1.83
CA GLY A 124 16.47 -5.72 -1.92
C GLY A 124 17.39 -6.78 -2.53
N ILE A 125 18.21 -6.43 -3.54
CA ILE A 125 19.23 -7.33 -4.10
C ILE A 125 20.24 -7.76 -3.01
N ASN A 126 20.74 -6.81 -2.21
CA ASN A 126 21.71 -7.12 -1.16
C ASN A 126 21.10 -8.03 -0.07
N ASP A 127 19.88 -7.70 0.38
CA ASP A 127 19.18 -8.49 1.39
C ASP A 127 18.90 -9.92 0.90
N LEU A 128 18.50 -10.08 -0.36
CA LEU A 128 18.31 -11.39 -0.99
C LEU A 128 19.64 -12.15 -1.16
N HIS A 129 20.75 -11.48 -1.46
CA HIS A 129 22.06 -12.15 -1.55
C HIS A 129 22.46 -12.80 -0.23
N ASP A 130 22.31 -12.10 0.89
CA ASP A 130 22.65 -12.62 2.21
C ASP A 130 21.75 -13.80 2.60
N ARG A 131 20.44 -13.68 2.37
CA ARG A 131 19.49 -14.76 2.63
C ARG A 131 19.74 -15.97 1.72
N ARG A 132 20.02 -15.74 0.43
CA ARG A 132 20.34 -16.80 -0.54
C ARG A 132 21.62 -17.53 -0.16
N ARG A 133 22.63 -16.83 0.37
CA ARG A 133 23.85 -17.44 0.88
C ARG A 133 23.55 -18.41 2.03
N HIS A 134 22.76 -17.98 3.01
CA HIS A 134 22.36 -18.84 4.13
C HIS A 134 21.47 -20.03 3.72
N LEU A 135 20.58 -19.82 2.75
CA LEU A 135 19.79 -20.89 2.16
C LEU A 135 20.71 -21.92 1.47
N ARG A 136 21.67 -21.46 0.66
CA ARG A 136 22.65 -22.33 -0.01
C ARG A 136 23.51 -23.11 0.97
N GLU A 137 23.93 -22.52 2.08
CA GLU A 137 24.65 -23.23 3.15
C GLU A 137 23.81 -24.37 3.73
N THR A 138 22.51 -24.14 3.94
CA THR A 138 21.57 -25.15 4.45
C THR A 138 21.26 -26.23 3.40
N GLU A 139 21.14 -25.86 2.12
CA GLU A 139 20.99 -26.81 1.00
C GLU A 139 22.22 -27.71 0.87
N ARG A 140 23.42 -27.15 0.97
CA ARG A 140 24.68 -27.92 0.99
C ARG A 140 24.76 -28.85 2.19
N GLU A 141 24.34 -28.39 3.38
CA GLU A 141 24.25 -29.23 4.59
C GLU A 141 23.31 -30.43 4.34
N TYR A 142 22.13 -30.17 3.76
CA TYR A 142 21.14 -31.18 3.40
C TYR A 142 21.67 -32.21 2.38
N GLU A 143 22.25 -31.75 1.28
CA GLU A 143 22.85 -32.64 0.27
C GLU A 143 24.00 -33.46 0.83
N THR A 144 24.87 -32.83 1.62
CA THR A 144 26.01 -33.51 2.24
C THR A 144 25.52 -34.59 3.20
N PHE A 145 24.47 -34.32 3.97
CA PHE A 145 23.83 -35.30 4.84
C PHE A 145 23.25 -36.47 4.05
N ARG A 146 22.51 -36.21 2.96
CA ARG A 146 21.96 -37.27 2.09
C ARG A 146 23.04 -38.11 1.43
N LYS A 147 24.09 -37.49 0.88
CA LYS A 147 25.23 -38.17 0.26
C LYS A 147 25.99 -39.03 1.27
N ARG A 148 26.28 -38.50 2.46
CA ARG A 148 26.99 -39.23 3.54
C ARG A 148 26.21 -40.44 4.05
N HIS A 149 24.88 -40.37 4.03
CA HIS A 149 24.01 -41.40 4.60
C HIS A 149 23.25 -42.25 3.56
N HIS A 150 23.49 -42.03 2.26
CA HIS A 150 22.82 -42.71 1.13
C HIS A 150 21.28 -42.67 1.23
N LEU A 151 20.74 -41.49 1.54
CA LEU A 151 19.29 -41.30 1.67
C LEU A 151 18.70 -40.78 0.36
N GLU A 152 18.11 -41.68 -0.42
CA GLU A 152 17.43 -41.34 -1.69
C GLU A 152 15.96 -40.93 -1.49
N ARG A 153 15.33 -41.37 -0.40
CA ARG A 153 13.96 -40.97 -0.03
C ARG A 153 13.91 -39.55 0.54
N THR A 154 12.70 -38.98 0.55
CA THR A 154 12.39 -37.75 1.29
C THR A 154 12.30 -38.00 2.79
N ALA A 155 12.54 -36.96 3.59
CA ALA A 155 12.35 -37.04 5.04
C ALA A 155 10.86 -37.03 5.39
N TYR A 156 10.48 -37.86 6.35
CA TYR A 156 9.15 -37.79 6.94
C TYR A 156 9.12 -36.69 8.02
N VAL A 157 8.48 -35.58 7.70
CA VAL A 157 8.21 -34.50 8.66
C VAL A 157 6.75 -34.64 9.12
N PRO A 158 6.49 -35.07 10.37
CA PRO A 158 5.12 -35.25 10.84
C PRO A 158 4.43 -33.90 10.94
N SER A 159 3.18 -33.82 10.47
CA SER A 159 2.34 -32.63 10.67
C SER A 159 1.93 -32.50 12.15
N GLY A 160 1.59 -31.29 12.58
CA GLY A 160 1.13 -31.04 13.95
C GLY A 160 -0.09 -31.90 14.32
N LEU A 161 -1.06 -32.01 13.41
CA LEU A 161 -2.26 -32.85 13.58
C LEU A 161 -1.92 -34.34 13.64
N ALA A 162 -1.05 -34.85 12.76
CA ALA A 162 -0.65 -36.25 12.79
C ALA A 162 0.08 -36.60 14.10
N THR A 163 0.93 -35.69 14.59
CA THR A 163 1.64 -35.86 15.87
C THR A 163 0.65 -35.91 17.03
N ALA A 164 -0.35 -35.01 17.06
CA ALA A 164 -1.39 -34.99 18.08
C ALA A 164 -2.23 -36.28 18.09
N LEU A 165 -2.58 -36.82 16.91
CA LEU A 165 -3.32 -38.07 16.79
C LEU A 165 -2.54 -39.27 17.36
N LYS A 166 -1.23 -39.35 17.10
CA LYS A 166 -0.39 -40.43 17.65
C LYS A 166 -0.26 -40.34 19.18
N TRP A 167 -0.08 -39.15 19.73
CA TRP A 167 -0.11 -38.96 21.19
C TRP A 167 -1.46 -39.34 21.80
N SER A 168 -2.57 -38.97 21.13
CA SER A 168 -3.92 -39.35 21.56
C SER A 168 -4.10 -40.87 21.55
N LEU A 169 -3.58 -41.56 20.53
CA LEU A 169 -3.59 -43.02 20.46
C LEU A 169 -2.83 -43.65 21.63
N LEU A 170 -1.64 -43.17 21.99
CA LEU A 170 -0.90 -43.68 23.15
C LEU A 170 -1.67 -43.50 24.46
N VAL A 171 -2.28 -42.32 24.68
CA VAL A 171 -3.08 -42.04 25.88
C VAL A 171 -4.32 -42.93 25.93
N PHE A 172 -4.98 -43.12 24.78
CA PHE A 172 -6.12 -44.03 24.65
C PHE A 172 -5.72 -45.47 24.98
N LEU A 173 -4.63 -45.97 24.39
CA LEU A 173 -4.10 -47.31 24.67
C LEU A 173 -3.79 -47.49 26.15
N GLY A 174 -3.11 -46.53 26.78
CA GLY A 174 -2.81 -46.58 28.22
C GLY A 174 -4.02 -46.53 29.12
N THR A 175 -5.06 -45.78 28.73
CA THR A 175 -6.33 -45.72 29.47
C THR A 175 -7.05 -47.06 29.40
N VAL A 176 -7.18 -47.64 28.20
CA VAL A 176 -7.81 -48.95 28.01
C VAL A 176 -7.02 -50.05 28.73
N GLU A 177 -5.70 -50.03 28.62
CA GLU A 177 -4.82 -50.97 29.31
C GLU A 177 -4.98 -50.86 30.83
N ALA A 178 -4.97 -49.65 31.40
CA ALA A 178 -5.17 -49.45 32.84
C ALA A 178 -6.55 -49.95 33.33
N VAL A 179 -7.62 -49.75 32.54
CA VAL A 179 -8.95 -50.26 32.87
C VAL A 179 -8.98 -51.78 32.85
N LEU A 180 -8.46 -52.41 31.78
CA LEU A 180 -8.41 -53.87 31.67
C LEU A 180 -7.53 -54.48 32.77
N ASN A 181 -6.34 -53.94 32.97
CA ASN A 181 -5.42 -54.40 34.01
C ASN A 181 -6.01 -54.21 35.40
N GLY A 182 -6.71 -53.11 35.65
CA GLY A 182 -7.36 -52.82 36.93
C GLY A 182 -8.48 -53.82 37.25
N TYR A 183 -9.28 -54.18 36.25
CA TYR A 183 -10.30 -55.22 36.39
C TYR A 183 -9.70 -56.59 36.73
N PHE A 184 -8.59 -56.97 36.10
CA PHE A 184 -7.94 -58.25 36.37
C PHE A 184 -7.22 -58.29 37.73
N LEU A 185 -6.73 -57.15 38.22
CA LEU A 185 -6.01 -57.03 39.51
C LEU A 185 -6.96 -56.82 40.70
N SER A 186 -8.15 -56.26 40.49
CA SER A 186 -9.11 -56.02 41.58
C SER A 186 -9.58 -57.30 42.30
N ALA A 187 -9.49 -58.46 41.64
CA ALA A 187 -9.85 -59.75 42.21
C ALA A 187 -8.86 -60.24 43.30
N GLY A 188 -7.63 -59.73 43.32
CA GLY A 188 -6.58 -60.13 44.26
C GLY A 188 -6.13 -59.02 45.23
N ASN A 189 -6.81 -57.87 45.26
CA ASN A 189 -6.41 -56.71 46.07
C ASN A 189 -7.39 -56.48 47.24
N LEU A 190 -6.85 -56.27 48.46
CA LEU A 190 -7.61 -55.98 49.69
C LEU A 190 -8.44 -54.69 49.58
N GLN A 191 -8.02 -53.73 48.75
CA GLN A 191 -8.74 -52.46 48.48
C GLN A 191 -9.71 -52.57 47.28
N GLY A 192 -9.93 -53.78 46.76
CA GLY A 192 -10.84 -54.06 45.65
C GLY A 192 -10.49 -53.30 44.37
N LEU A 193 -11.51 -52.72 43.74
CA LEU A 193 -11.38 -51.97 42.48
C LEU A 193 -10.46 -50.75 42.58
N LEU A 194 -10.44 -50.06 43.72
CA LEU A 194 -9.64 -48.84 43.90
C LEU A 194 -8.14 -49.15 43.92
N GLY A 195 -7.73 -50.20 44.63
CA GLY A 195 -6.34 -50.66 44.69
C GLY A 195 -5.88 -51.32 43.38
N GLY A 196 -6.74 -52.12 42.75
CA GLY A 196 -6.44 -52.73 41.45
C GLY A 196 -6.22 -51.69 40.34
N PHE A 197 -7.02 -50.62 40.32
CA PHE A 197 -6.88 -49.54 39.35
C PHE A 197 -5.62 -48.70 39.56
N SER A 198 -5.26 -48.38 40.81
CA SER A 198 -4.04 -47.61 41.11
C SER A 198 -2.77 -48.36 40.71
N GLU A 199 -2.70 -49.66 40.98
CA GLU A 199 -1.61 -50.54 40.51
C GLU A 199 -1.59 -50.66 38.98
N ALA A 200 -2.76 -50.79 38.35
CA ALA A 200 -2.87 -50.92 36.90
C ALA A 200 -2.40 -49.67 36.13
N VAL A 201 -2.66 -48.47 36.65
CA VAL A 201 -2.13 -47.23 36.07
C VAL A 201 -0.60 -47.21 36.11
N ALA A 202 0.00 -47.62 37.23
CA ALA A 202 1.46 -47.69 37.35
C ALA A 202 2.06 -48.70 36.36
N PHE A 203 1.43 -49.88 36.21
CA PHE A 203 1.89 -50.88 35.26
C PHE A 203 1.71 -50.47 33.80
N ALA A 204 0.58 -49.85 33.44
CA ALA A 204 0.35 -49.32 32.09
C ALA A 204 1.38 -48.23 31.75
N PHE A 205 1.70 -47.34 32.71
CA PHE A 205 2.73 -46.31 32.51
C PHE A 205 4.11 -46.93 32.27
N ILE A 206 4.51 -47.96 33.03
CA ILE A 206 5.79 -48.66 32.83
C ILE A 206 5.80 -49.38 31.47
N ASN A 207 4.72 -50.09 31.13
CA ASN A 207 4.64 -50.88 29.89
C ASN A 207 4.74 -49.98 28.64
N ILE A 208 3.96 -48.91 28.58
CA ILE A 208 3.96 -47.96 27.47
C ILE A 208 5.20 -47.07 27.50
N GLY A 209 5.64 -46.61 28.66
CA GLY A 209 6.82 -45.77 28.80
C GLY A 209 8.10 -46.48 28.35
N TRP A 210 8.27 -47.75 28.72
CA TRP A 210 9.38 -48.60 28.27
C TRP A 210 9.35 -48.82 26.76
N ALA A 211 8.17 -49.15 26.20
CA ALA A 211 7.96 -49.31 24.77
C ALA A 211 8.33 -48.03 24.00
N PHE A 212 7.87 -46.86 24.46
CA PHE A 212 8.14 -45.57 23.85
C PHE A 212 9.64 -45.22 23.84
N LEU A 213 10.31 -45.33 24.99
CA LEU A 213 11.73 -44.99 25.12
C LEU A 213 12.61 -45.86 24.22
N LEU A 214 12.35 -47.16 24.19
CA LEU A 214 13.14 -48.10 23.39
C LEU A 214 12.78 -48.06 21.90
N ALA A 215 11.55 -47.74 21.54
CA ALA A 215 11.16 -47.49 20.15
C ALA A 215 12.00 -46.37 19.51
N ARG A 216 12.31 -45.33 20.29
CA ARG A 216 13.15 -44.21 19.84
C ARG A 216 14.60 -44.63 19.61
N GLY A 217 15.14 -45.45 20.51
CA GLY A 217 16.48 -46.03 20.36
C GLY A 217 16.55 -47.01 19.18
N ALA A 218 15.51 -47.83 18.99
CA ALA A 218 15.41 -48.81 17.92
C ALA A 218 15.44 -48.19 16.51
N SER A 219 15.04 -46.91 16.35
CA SER A 219 15.21 -46.18 15.07
C SER A 219 16.66 -46.14 14.58
N LEU A 220 17.65 -46.25 15.48
CA LEU A 220 19.07 -46.29 15.12
C LEU A 220 19.47 -47.51 14.27
N VAL A 221 18.62 -48.55 14.18
CA VAL A 221 18.83 -49.69 13.27
C VAL A 221 18.98 -49.22 11.82
N HIS A 222 18.29 -48.16 11.43
CA HIS A 222 18.36 -47.58 10.08
C HIS A 222 19.63 -46.74 9.85
N HIS A 223 20.47 -46.55 10.87
CA HIS A 223 21.68 -45.75 10.73
C HIS A 223 22.74 -46.46 9.87
N ARG A 224 23.54 -45.66 9.14
CA ARG A 224 24.56 -46.19 8.21
C ARG A 224 25.77 -46.79 8.92
N SER A 225 26.23 -46.18 10.01
CA SER A 225 27.38 -46.65 10.78
C SER A 225 27.02 -47.81 11.72
N VAL A 226 27.98 -48.71 11.92
CA VAL A 226 27.77 -49.97 12.66
C VAL A 226 27.46 -49.74 14.14
N GLY A 227 28.13 -48.78 14.80
CA GLY A 227 27.91 -48.49 16.23
C GLY A 227 26.45 -48.14 16.57
N PRO A 228 25.88 -47.08 16.00
CA PRO A 228 24.46 -46.73 16.19
C PRO A 228 23.51 -47.84 15.77
N ARG A 229 23.81 -48.56 14.69
CA ARG A 229 23.00 -49.71 14.26
C ARG A 229 22.94 -50.81 15.34
N LEU A 230 24.08 -51.14 15.95
CA LEU A 230 24.15 -52.09 17.06
C LEU A 230 23.41 -51.58 18.29
N ALA A 231 23.50 -50.29 18.60
CA ALA A 231 22.73 -49.69 19.68
C ALA A 231 21.21 -49.77 19.43
N GLY A 232 20.77 -49.55 18.19
CA GLY A 232 19.38 -49.72 17.79
C GLY A 232 18.91 -51.16 17.93
N LEU A 233 19.73 -52.13 17.51
CA LEU A 233 19.45 -53.55 17.68
C LEU A 233 19.35 -53.91 19.17
N LEU A 234 20.27 -53.40 20.00
CA LEU A 234 20.24 -53.58 21.45
C LEU A 234 18.95 -53.01 22.07
N CYS A 235 18.53 -51.80 21.66
CA CYS A 235 17.26 -51.23 22.12
C CYS A 235 16.06 -52.09 21.73
N PHE A 236 16.03 -52.61 20.49
CA PHE A 236 14.99 -53.54 20.05
C PHE A 236 14.99 -54.85 20.86
N SER A 237 16.17 -55.42 21.13
CA SER A 237 16.29 -56.63 21.96
C SER A 237 15.87 -56.38 23.41
N LEU A 238 16.28 -55.25 24.02
CA LEU A 238 15.84 -54.84 25.35
C LEU A 238 14.33 -54.62 25.41
N TYR A 239 13.73 -54.14 24.32
CA TYR A 239 12.30 -53.98 24.22
C TYR A 239 11.61 -55.34 24.20
N ALA A 240 12.02 -56.25 23.32
CA ALA A 240 11.43 -57.58 23.22
C ALA A 240 11.54 -58.36 24.54
N LEU A 241 12.71 -58.33 25.18
CA LEU A 241 12.94 -58.96 26.49
C LEU A 241 12.12 -58.30 27.59
N GLY A 242 12.06 -56.97 27.61
CA GLY A 242 11.28 -56.22 28.60
C GLY A 242 9.78 -56.44 28.43
N CYS A 243 9.26 -56.40 27.20
CA CYS A 243 7.85 -56.65 26.88
C CYS A 243 7.42 -58.05 27.36
N LEU A 244 8.16 -59.09 26.99
CA LEU A 244 7.84 -60.45 27.41
C LEU A 244 8.06 -60.66 28.91
N GLY A 245 9.20 -60.22 29.45
CA GLY A 245 9.57 -60.42 30.84
C GLY A 245 8.66 -59.68 31.81
N PHE A 246 8.36 -58.40 31.54
CA PHE A 246 7.50 -57.57 32.38
C PHE A 246 6.07 -58.07 32.38
N ASN A 247 5.48 -58.33 31.20
CA ASN A 247 4.10 -58.81 31.13
C ASN A 247 3.96 -60.21 31.76
N LEU A 248 4.98 -61.07 31.62
CA LEU A 248 4.99 -62.39 32.26
C LEU A 248 5.10 -62.28 33.79
N ALA A 249 5.92 -61.34 34.29
CA ALA A 249 6.01 -61.04 35.71
C ALA A 249 4.68 -60.54 36.28
N LEU A 250 3.96 -59.67 35.56
CA LEU A 250 2.65 -59.21 35.97
C LEU A 250 1.59 -60.31 35.95
N ALA A 251 1.66 -61.25 35.01
CA ALA A 251 0.78 -62.42 34.99
C ALA A 251 1.00 -63.32 36.21
N HIS A 252 2.26 -63.55 36.61
CA HIS A 252 2.58 -64.26 37.86
C HIS A 252 2.15 -63.47 39.10
N TYR A 253 2.33 -62.14 39.09
CA TYR A 253 1.87 -61.26 40.17
C TYR A 253 0.38 -61.37 40.38
N ARG A 254 -0.41 -61.33 39.29
CA ARG A 254 -1.85 -61.55 39.34
C ARG A 254 -2.24 -62.90 39.97
N GLU A 255 -1.55 -63.99 39.63
CA GLU A 255 -1.85 -65.30 40.26
C GLU A 255 -1.43 -65.37 41.72
N ALA A 256 -0.31 -64.73 42.07
CA ALA A 256 0.19 -64.68 43.43
C ALA A 256 -0.74 -63.86 44.33
N THR A 257 -1.26 -62.72 43.89
CA THR A 257 -2.19 -61.88 44.67
C THR A 257 -3.55 -62.54 44.86
N ILE A 258 -4.02 -63.36 43.91
CA ILE A 258 -5.23 -64.17 44.09
C ILE A 258 -5.00 -65.30 45.09
N ALA A 259 -3.79 -65.89 45.13
CA ALA A 259 -3.47 -67.04 45.96
C ALA A 259 -2.98 -66.70 47.38
N LEU A 260 -2.37 -65.53 47.58
CA LEU A 260 -1.72 -65.09 48.82
C LEU A 260 -2.21 -63.68 49.18
N ALA A 261 -2.82 -63.53 50.35
CA ALA A 261 -3.36 -62.26 50.82
C ALA A 261 -2.27 -61.22 51.19
N GLU A 262 -1.04 -61.65 51.50
CA GLU A 262 0.12 -60.78 51.73
C GLU A 262 1.42 -61.39 51.19
N GLY A 263 2.31 -60.56 50.62
CA GLY A 263 3.69 -60.95 50.29
C GLY A 263 3.96 -61.50 48.87
N GLY A 264 3.07 -61.29 47.90
CA GLY A 264 3.16 -61.87 46.54
C GLY A 264 4.42 -61.55 45.74
N GLY A 265 5.14 -60.45 46.02
CA GLY A 265 6.29 -60.02 45.21
C GLY A 265 7.49 -60.99 45.20
N ARG A 266 7.81 -61.63 46.34
CA ARG A 266 8.93 -62.57 46.43
C ARG A 266 8.64 -63.88 45.71
N GLU A 267 7.39 -64.34 45.83
CA GLU A 267 6.89 -65.53 45.14
C GLU A 267 6.92 -65.36 43.60
N VAL A 268 6.60 -64.16 43.09
CA VAL A 268 6.70 -63.85 41.66
C VAL A 268 8.12 -64.01 41.13
N ILE A 269 9.11 -63.51 41.87
CA ILE A 269 10.53 -63.62 41.49
C ILE A 269 10.97 -65.09 41.49
N GLU A 270 10.52 -65.87 42.47
CA GLU A 270 10.84 -67.30 42.57
C GLU A 270 10.20 -68.11 41.43
N ARG A 271 8.93 -67.84 41.11
CA ARG A 271 8.22 -68.48 39.98
C ARG A 271 8.83 -68.12 38.64
N LEU A 272 9.22 -66.85 38.43
CA LEU A 272 9.91 -66.44 37.21
C LEU A 272 11.25 -67.16 37.02
N ARG A 273 11.94 -67.52 38.11
CA ARG A 273 13.22 -68.25 38.03
C ARG A 273 13.05 -69.76 37.84
N THR A 274 12.05 -70.36 38.47
CA THR A 274 11.88 -71.83 38.54
C THR A 274 10.93 -72.38 37.48
N ALA A 275 9.88 -71.63 37.14
CA ALA A 275 8.85 -72.03 36.17
C ALA A 275 8.25 -70.80 35.46
N PRO A 276 9.03 -70.08 34.62
CA PRO A 276 8.60 -68.81 34.01
C PRO A 276 7.31 -68.93 33.19
N LEU A 277 7.13 -70.04 32.47
CA LEU A 277 5.94 -70.30 31.65
C LEU A 277 4.86 -71.11 32.39
N GLY A 278 5.01 -71.31 33.70
CA GLY A 278 4.14 -72.15 34.53
C GLY A 278 2.88 -71.45 35.05
N LEU A 279 2.19 -70.66 34.22
CA LEU A 279 0.93 -70.00 34.58
C LEU A 279 -0.21 -71.02 34.66
N LYS A 280 -0.94 -71.04 35.79
CA LYS A 280 -1.99 -72.05 36.06
C LYS A 280 -3.38 -71.61 35.58
N ASN A 281 -3.66 -70.31 35.56
CA ASN A 281 -4.96 -69.77 35.21
C ASN A 281 -4.98 -69.21 33.78
N PHE A 282 -5.99 -69.59 32.99
CA PHE A 282 -6.19 -69.06 31.63
C PHE A 282 -6.27 -67.52 31.60
N ASN A 283 -6.94 -66.91 32.58
CA ASN A 283 -7.04 -65.45 32.67
C ASN A 283 -5.68 -64.74 32.83
N SER A 284 -4.65 -65.42 33.35
CA SER A 284 -3.29 -64.87 33.45
C SER A 284 -2.57 -64.89 32.11
N TRP A 285 -2.84 -65.91 31.28
CA TRP A 285 -2.38 -65.92 29.88
C TRP A 285 -3.05 -64.82 29.05
N VAL A 286 -4.34 -64.58 29.27
CA VAL A 286 -5.07 -63.45 28.63
C VAL A 286 -4.47 -62.12 29.09
N TYR A 287 -4.22 -61.96 30.39
CA TYR A 287 -3.59 -60.76 30.95
C TYR A 287 -2.21 -60.48 30.31
N PHE A 288 -1.36 -61.51 30.25
CA PHE A 288 -0.06 -61.46 29.57
C PHE A 288 -0.18 -61.03 28.09
N ALA A 289 -1.10 -61.65 27.36
CA ALA A 289 -1.29 -61.40 25.94
C ALA A 289 -1.78 -59.97 25.66
N ILE A 290 -2.72 -59.48 26.46
CA ILE A 290 -3.26 -58.12 26.36
C ILE A 290 -2.16 -57.08 26.63
N GLY A 291 -1.43 -57.21 27.74
CA GLY A 291 -0.35 -56.28 28.07
C GLY A 291 0.79 -56.30 27.03
N SER A 292 1.12 -57.48 26.50
CA SER A 292 2.10 -57.60 25.41
C SER A 292 1.62 -56.94 24.12
N LEU A 293 0.32 -57.05 23.78
CA LEU A 293 -0.28 -56.43 22.62
C LEU A 293 -0.26 -54.89 22.72
N PHE A 294 -0.68 -54.32 23.86
CA PHE A 294 -0.66 -52.88 24.09
C PHE A 294 0.78 -52.33 24.02
N SER A 295 1.74 -53.04 24.61
CA SER A 295 3.17 -52.72 24.51
C SER A 295 3.67 -52.73 23.07
N LEU A 296 3.24 -53.69 22.25
CA LEU A 296 3.60 -53.80 20.83
C LEU A 296 3.03 -52.68 19.99
N ILE A 297 1.75 -52.36 20.16
CA ILE A 297 1.11 -51.25 19.46
C ILE A 297 1.78 -49.93 19.84
N ALA A 298 2.05 -49.71 21.13
CA ALA A 298 2.74 -48.51 21.61
C ALA A 298 4.16 -48.39 21.03
N PHE A 299 4.90 -49.50 20.94
CA PHE A 299 6.23 -49.51 20.31
C PHE A 299 6.18 -49.15 18.82
N ILE A 300 5.25 -49.75 18.07
CA ILE A 300 5.09 -49.48 16.63
C ILE A 300 4.70 -48.02 16.39
N ASP A 301 3.73 -47.51 17.16
CA ASP A 301 3.27 -46.13 17.03
C ASP A 301 4.40 -45.13 17.37
N ALA A 302 5.06 -45.33 18.51
CA ALA A 302 6.19 -44.50 18.94
C ALA A 302 7.35 -44.51 17.93
N HIS A 303 7.67 -45.67 17.34
CA HIS A 303 8.70 -45.78 16.32
C HIS A 303 8.35 -44.98 15.05
N GLY A 304 7.07 -44.95 14.68
CA GLY A 304 6.58 -44.21 13.52
C GLY A 304 6.35 -42.71 13.75
N MET A 305 6.49 -42.18 14.97
CA MET A 305 6.22 -40.76 15.27
C MET A 305 7.22 -39.80 14.62
N MET A 306 8.44 -40.25 14.34
CA MET A 306 9.50 -39.44 13.75
C MET A 306 10.08 -40.15 12.53
N ASP A 307 10.88 -39.42 11.74
CA ASP A 307 11.63 -40.04 10.66
C ASP A 307 12.52 -41.19 11.18
N PRO A 308 12.52 -42.36 10.50
CA PRO A 308 13.34 -43.52 10.91
C PRO A 308 14.83 -43.20 10.99
N TYR A 309 15.32 -42.23 10.21
CA TYR A 309 16.69 -41.78 10.22
C TYR A 309 16.87 -40.57 11.15
N PRO A 310 17.60 -40.72 12.28
CA PRO A 310 17.80 -39.63 13.23
C PRO A 310 18.39 -38.38 12.58
N GLY A 311 17.80 -37.22 12.87
CA GLY A 311 18.27 -35.92 12.39
C GLY A 311 17.75 -35.52 11.00
N PHE A 312 17.24 -36.44 10.18
CA PHE A 312 16.84 -36.13 8.81
C PHE A 312 15.62 -35.19 8.74
N ALA A 313 14.56 -35.50 9.49
CA ALA A 313 13.38 -34.62 9.60
C ALA A 313 13.69 -33.22 10.12
N LYS A 314 14.65 -33.09 11.05
CA LYS A 314 15.05 -31.79 11.60
C LYS A 314 15.74 -30.94 10.53
N LEU A 315 16.60 -31.55 9.72
CA LEU A 315 17.30 -30.88 8.64
C LEU A 315 16.35 -30.49 7.50
N GLU A 316 15.41 -31.38 7.14
CA GLU A 316 14.34 -31.07 6.18
C GLU A 316 13.49 -29.89 6.66
N LYS A 317 13.04 -29.90 7.92
CA LYS A 317 12.25 -28.81 8.50
C LYS A 317 13.03 -27.49 8.46
N LYS A 318 14.31 -27.49 8.87
CA LYS A 318 15.19 -26.32 8.80
C LYS A 318 15.33 -25.79 7.36
N LEU A 319 15.48 -26.69 6.38
CA LEU A 319 15.59 -26.32 4.97
C LEU A 319 14.27 -25.72 4.45
N SER A 320 13.13 -26.36 4.74
CA SER A 320 11.80 -25.85 4.36
C SER A 320 11.57 -24.46 4.93
N GLU A 321 11.81 -24.26 6.22
CA GLU A 321 11.65 -22.95 6.88
C GLU A 321 12.51 -21.86 6.23
N LYS A 322 13.74 -22.20 5.81
CA LYS A 322 14.62 -21.26 5.11
C LYS A 322 14.16 -20.98 3.67
N ARG A 323 13.61 -21.98 2.97
CA ARG A 323 13.03 -21.81 1.64
C ARG A 323 11.78 -20.94 1.68
N ASP A 324 10.86 -21.24 2.58
CA ASP A 324 9.64 -20.46 2.77
C ASP A 324 9.98 -19.03 3.15
N SER A 325 10.85 -18.81 4.14
CA SER A 325 11.30 -17.46 4.52
C SER A 325 11.98 -16.70 3.37
N TYR A 326 12.73 -17.38 2.49
CA TYR A 326 13.35 -16.73 1.33
C TYR A 326 12.30 -16.37 0.28
N ARG A 327 11.35 -17.26 -0.04
CA ARG A 327 10.26 -16.96 -0.97
C ARG A 327 9.38 -15.81 -0.48
N ASP A 328 9.06 -15.82 0.81
CA ASP A 328 8.23 -14.79 1.42
C ASP A 328 8.93 -13.42 1.35
N GLU A 329 10.25 -13.39 1.55
CA GLU A 329 11.04 -12.16 1.36
C GLU A 329 11.02 -11.69 -0.10
N VAL A 330 11.24 -12.59 -1.06
CA VAL A 330 11.19 -12.25 -2.50
C VAL A 330 9.81 -11.68 -2.86
N ALA A 331 8.73 -12.32 -2.40
CA ALA A 331 7.37 -11.85 -2.62
C ALA A 331 7.15 -10.46 -1.99
N GLY A 332 7.57 -10.27 -0.74
CA GLY A 332 7.47 -8.99 -0.04
C GLY A 332 8.22 -7.86 -0.75
N LEU A 333 9.44 -8.09 -1.21
CA LEU A 333 10.21 -7.10 -1.97
C LEU A 333 9.57 -6.77 -3.33
N ILE A 334 8.96 -7.74 -4.00
CA ILE A 334 8.22 -7.49 -5.25
C ILE A 334 6.99 -6.62 -4.99
N ASP A 335 6.24 -6.92 -3.92
CA ASP A 335 5.06 -6.17 -3.52
C ASP A 335 5.44 -4.72 -3.13
N GLU A 336 6.54 -4.52 -2.39
CA GLU A 336 7.04 -3.18 -2.05
C GLU A 336 7.42 -2.36 -3.30
N LEU A 337 8.08 -2.98 -4.29
CA LEU A 337 8.39 -2.32 -5.56
C LEU A 337 7.12 -2.01 -6.36
N ALA A 338 6.11 -2.89 -6.33
CA ALA A 338 4.83 -2.69 -6.99
C ALA A 338 4.08 -1.49 -6.37
N ASP A 339 4.08 -1.37 -5.04
CA ASP A 339 3.52 -0.23 -4.33
C ASP A 339 4.21 1.10 -4.70
N ILE A 340 5.54 1.11 -4.86
CA ILE A 340 6.27 2.31 -5.32
C ILE A 340 5.84 2.68 -6.74
N ARG A 341 5.77 1.70 -7.64
CA ARG A 341 5.36 1.90 -9.03
C ARG A 341 3.93 2.44 -9.14
N ASP A 342 2.99 1.84 -8.41
CA ASP A 342 1.58 2.20 -8.50
C ASP A 342 1.31 3.57 -7.89
N ARG A 343 1.96 3.92 -6.77
CA ARG A 343 1.94 5.29 -6.24
C ARG A 343 2.46 6.31 -7.25
N PHE A 344 3.59 6.02 -7.91
CA PHE A 344 4.12 6.93 -8.92
C PHE A 344 3.14 7.13 -10.07
N LYS A 345 2.51 6.05 -10.57
CA LYS A 345 1.50 6.13 -11.62
C LYS A 345 0.34 7.04 -11.20
N GLU A 346 -0.24 6.83 -10.01
CA GLU A 346 -1.38 7.62 -9.54
C GLU A 346 -1.06 9.11 -9.41
N GLU A 347 0.12 9.43 -8.87
CA GLU A 347 0.57 10.82 -8.71
C GLU A 347 0.82 11.48 -10.06
N MET A 348 1.35 10.75 -11.03
CA MET A 348 1.60 11.23 -12.39
C MET A 348 0.30 11.58 -13.12
N GLU A 349 -0.70 10.71 -13.01
CA GLU A 349 -2.02 10.99 -13.54
C GLU A 349 -2.66 12.21 -12.86
N MET A 350 -2.44 12.39 -11.55
CA MET A 350 -2.91 13.56 -10.81
C MET A 350 -2.25 14.86 -11.30
N ILE A 351 -0.92 14.87 -11.47
CA ILE A 351 -0.17 16.03 -11.99
C ILE A 351 -0.61 16.38 -13.41
N SER A 352 -0.80 15.37 -14.27
CA SER A 352 -1.26 15.60 -15.65
C SER A 352 -2.67 16.20 -15.72
N ARG A 353 -3.58 15.73 -14.86
CA ARG A 353 -4.92 16.33 -14.71
C ARG A 353 -4.84 17.76 -14.20
N ASP A 354 -4.03 18.02 -13.17
CA ASP A 354 -3.85 19.36 -12.60
C ASP A 354 -3.31 20.37 -13.63
N LEU A 355 -2.27 20.00 -14.40
CA LEU A 355 -1.76 20.82 -15.50
C LEU A 355 -2.83 21.17 -16.54
N SER A 356 -3.70 20.20 -16.86
CA SER A 356 -4.79 20.40 -17.81
C SER A 356 -5.86 21.37 -17.28
N VAL A 357 -6.21 21.27 -15.99
CA VAL A 357 -7.12 22.22 -15.33
C VAL A 357 -6.52 23.63 -15.32
N LYS A 358 -5.25 23.76 -14.92
CA LYS A 358 -4.55 25.04 -14.88
C LYS A 358 -4.41 25.70 -16.24
N ARG A 359 -4.21 24.90 -17.30
CA ARG A 359 -4.26 25.39 -18.68
C ARG A 359 -5.60 26.01 -19.02
N SER A 360 -6.70 25.33 -18.68
CA SER A 360 -8.05 25.86 -18.91
C SER A 360 -8.30 27.14 -18.11
N GLU A 361 -7.85 27.19 -16.85
CA GLU A 361 -7.90 28.41 -16.03
C GLU A 361 -7.14 29.57 -16.70
N HIS A 362 -5.93 29.33 -17.19
CA HIS A 362 -5.13 30.32 -17.93
C HIS A 362 -5.88 30.86 -19.16
N GLU A 363 -6.43 29.98 -20.00
CA GLU A 363 -7.21 30.36 -21.18
C GLU A 363 -8.45 31.19 -20.80
N ASN A 364 -9.18 30.79 -19.76
CA ASN A 364 -10.36 31.51 -19.26
C ASN A 364 -10.02 32.90 -18.71
N ILE A 365 -8.88 33.04 -18.04
CA ILE A 365 -8.39 34.34 -17.55
C ILE A 365 -8.06 35.26 -18.73
N LEU A 366 -7.38 34.76 -19.76
CA LEU A 366 -7.05 35.55 -20.96
C LEU A 366 -8.31 36.01 -21.72
N ILE A 367 -9.31 35.13 -21.86
CA ILE A 367 -10.60 35.49 -22.48
C ILE A 367 -11.30 36.57 -21.65
N SER A 368 -11.33 36.42 -20.32
CA SER A 368 -11.96 37.39 -19.42
C SER A 368 -11.26 38.76 -19.46
N ARG A 369 -9.93 38.78 -19.47
CA ARG A 369 -9.10 39.98 -19.64
C ARG A 369 -9.39 40.69 -20.96
N THR A 370 -9.47 39.93 -22.06
CA THR A 370 -9.77 40.47 -23.40
C THR A 370 -11.18 41.06 -23.46
N ARG A 371 -12.16 40.38 -22.86
CA ARG A 371 -13.54 40.87 -22.74
C ARG A 371 -13.61 42.18 -21.95
N LEU A 372 -12.88 42.29 -20.84
CA LEU A 372 -12.84 43.51 -20.04
C LEU A 372 -12.34 44.72 -20.85
N ILE A 373 -11.27 44.52 -21.64
CA ILE A 373 -10.72 45.57 -22.51
C ILE A 373 -11.76 46.00 -23.55
N HIS A 374 -12.49 45.06 -24.15
CA HIS A 374 -13.57 45.39 -25.08
C HIS A 374 -14.74 46.14 -24.42
N LEU A 375 -15.13 45.75 -23.20
CA LEU A 375 -16.15 46.47 -22.43
C LEU A 375 -15.72 47.91 -22.13
N PHE A 376 -14.44 48.14 -21.85
CA PHE A 376 -13.92 49.49 -21.65
C PHE A 376 -13.96 50.34 -22.93
N ASP A 377 -13.61 49.77 -24.09
CA ASP A 377 -13.73 50.49 -25.36
C ASP A 377 -15.20 50.85 -25.70
N GLN A 378 -16.13 49.91 -25.45
CA GLN A 378 -17.56 50.16 -25.57
C GLN A 378 -18.03 51.26 -24.62
N HIS A 379 -17.54 51.26 -23.38
CA HIS A 379 -17.83 52.28 -22.38
C HIS A 379 -17.30 53.66 -22.80
N GLN A 380 -16.09 53.74 -23.37
CA GLN A 380 -15.57 54.97 -23.95
C GLN A 380 -16.49 55.51 -25.07
N ALA A 381 -17.03 54.63 -25.91
CA ALA A 381 -17.99 55.03 -26.94
C ALA A 381 -19.34 55.49 -26.35
N GLN A 382 -19.79 54.93 -25.23
CA GLN A 382 -20.98 55.40 -24.49
C GLN A 382 -20.74 56.79 -23.89
N LEU A 383 -19.59 57.04 -23.28
CA LEU A 383 -19.21 58.34 -22.73
C LEU A 383 -19.14 59.43 -23.81
N GLU A 384 -18.57 59.11 -24.99
CA GLU A 384 -18.55 60.04 -26.13
C GLU A 384 -19.97 60.42 -26.57
N ARG A 385 -20.91 59.44 -26.62
CA ARG A 385 -22.32 59.72 -26.93
C ARG A 385 -23.00 60.57 -25.84
N ALA A 386 -22.81 60.21 -24.58
CA ALA A 386 -23.38 60.94 -23.44
C ALA A 386 -22.88 62.40 -23.39
N GLY A 387 -21.59 62.63 -23.61
CA GLY A 387 -21.02 63.98 -23.69
C GLY A 387 -21.60 64.80 -24.84
N ASN A 388 -21.78 64.19 -26.02
CA ASN A 388 -22.46 64.85 -27.14
C ASN A 388 -23.94 65.17 -26.84
N THR A 389 -24.65 64.31 -26.12
CA THR A 389 -26.03 64.59 -25.69
C THR A 389 -26.07 65.77 -24.69
N LEU A 390 -25.18 65.79 -23.70
CA LEU A 390 -25.07 66.90 -22.74
C LEU A 390 -24.75 68.23 -23.43
N LEU A 391 -23.84 68.22 -24.40
CA LEU A 391 -23.54 69.39 -25.23
C LEU A 391 -24.78 69.85 -26.01
N THR A 392 -25.56 68.93 -26.58
CA THR A 392 -26.82 69.28 -27.27
C THR A 392 -27.84 69.91 -26.32
N ILE A 393 -28.04 69.34 -25.12
CA ILE A 393 -28.96 69.87 -24.10
C ILE A 393 -28.59 71.31 -23.71
N TYR A 394 -27.30 71.65 -23.71
CA TYR A 394 -26.84 73.03 -23.49
C TYR A 394 -26.99 73.93 -24.74
N ARG A 395 -26.56 73.43 -25.91
CA ARG A 395 -26.44 74.21 -27.15
C ARG A 395 -27.78 74.53 -27.80
N GLU A 396 -28.78 73.65 -27.69
CA GLU A 396 -30.09 73.82 -28.32
C GLU A 396 -30.89 74.99 -27.71
N PRO A 397 -31.07 75.09 -26.39
CA PRO A 397 -31.71 76.25 -25.76
C PRO A 397 -30.97 77.55 -26.06
N ASN A 398 -29.63 77.54 -26.03
CA ASN A 398 -28.82 78.71 -26.38
C ASN A 398 -29.04 79.14 -27.83
N THR A 399 -29.15 78.19 -28.76
CA THR A 399 -29.45 78.45 -30.18
C THR A 399 -30.84 79.02 -30.39
N ARG A 400 -31.80 78.66 -29.55
CA ARG A 400 -33.18 79.12 -29.65
C ARG A 400 -33.39 80.53 -29.11
N THR A 401 -32.65 80.95 -28.08
CA THR A 401 -32.84 82.25 -27.42
C THR A 401 -32.00 83.39 -27.97
N ARG A 402 -30.97 83.08 -28.78
CA ARG A 402 -30.05 84.07 -29.36
C ARG A 402 -30.62 84.83 -30.56
N THR A 403 -30.11 86.05 -30.79
CA THR A 403 -30.49 86.89 -31.94
C THR A 403 -29.46 86.84 -33.06
N THR A 404 -28.22 86.50 -32.73
CA THR A 404 -27.11 86.34 -33.67
C THR A 404 -26.93 84.89 -34.14
N LYS A 405 -26.10 84.68 -35.17
CA LYS A 405 -25.82 83.32 -35.68
C LYS A 405 -25.04 82.50 -34.63
N PRO A 406 -25.35 81.19 -34.47
CA PRO A 406 -24.59 80.30 -33.61
C PRO A 406 -23.10 80.28 -33.96
N PRO A 407 -22.21 80.02 -32.99
CA PRO A 407 -20.84 79.61 -33.27
C PRO A 407 -20.83 78.35 -34.16
N ARG A 408 -19.98 78.32 -35.20
CA ARG A 408 -19.90 77.19 -36.15
C ARG A 408 -19.62 75.84 -35.48
N ARG A 409 -18.97 75.82 -34.32
CA ARG A 409 -18.67 74.60 -33.56
C ARG A 409 -19.90 73.92 -32.96
N PHE A 410 -21.03 74.63 -32.81
CA PHE A 410 -22.24 74.06 -32.20
C PHE A 410 -22.82 72.91 -33.04
N SER A 411 -22.55 72.90 -34.35
CA SER A 411 -22.92 71.81 -35.27
C SER A 411 -21.88 70.68 -35.35
N GLN A 412 -20.76 70.79 -34.63
CA GLN A 412 -19.72 69.76 -34.60
C GLN A 412 -19.90 68.85 -33.38
N SER A 413 -19.85 67.54 -33.60
CA SER A 413 -19.79 66.54 -32.53
C SER A 413 -18.40 66.53 -31.90
N TRP A 414 -18.37 66.46 -30.57
CA TRP A 414 -17.15 66.24 -29.82
C TRP A 414 -16.66 64.80 -30.02
N LYS A 415 -15.34 64.65 -30.18
CA LYS A 415 -14.64 63.37 -30.21
C LYS A 415 -13.77 63.27 -28.97
N MET A 416 -14.01 62.22 -28.19
CA MET A 416 -13.25 61.95 -26.97
C MET A 416 -11.91 61.32 -27.31
N ASP A 417 -10.84 61.77 -26.66
CA ASP A 417 -9.54 61.11 -26.74
C ASP A 417 -9.60 59.76 -26.03
N ARG A 418 -9.51 58.68 -26.80
CA ARG A 418 -9.65 57.31 -26.30
C ARG A 418 -8.32 56.76 -25.83
N VAL A 419 -8.34 56.03 -24.73
CA VAL A 419 -7.19 55.28 -24.23
C VAL A 419 -7.20 53.87 -24.84
N GLN A 420 -6.07 53.47 -25.40
CA GLN A 420 -5.86 52.12 -25.91
C GLN A 420 -5.24 51.22 -24.83
N ALA A 421 -6.05 50.40 -24.17
CA ALA A 421 -5.59 49.53 -23.09
C ALA A 421 -4.79 48.30 -23.56
N LEU A 422 -4.98 47.87 -24.81
CA LEU A 422 -4.34 46.66 -25.37
C LEU A 422 -2.81 46.76 -25.49
N ALA A 423 -2.26 47.97 -25.66
CA ALA A 423 -0.83 48.18 -25.87
C ALA A 423 0.02 47.91 -24.62
N ASN A 424 -0.58 47.87 -23.43
CA ASN A 424 0.14 47.85 -22.15
C ASN A 424 0.06 46.49 -21.42
N VAL A 425 -0.50 45.47 -22.04
CA VAL A 425 -0.70 44.17 -21.40
C VAL A 425 0.50 43.26 -21.67
N GLN A 426 1.43 43.18 -20.72
CA GLN A 426 2.45 42.13 -20.70
C GLN A 426 1.79 40.79 -20.40
N THR A 427 2.22 39.74 -21.11
CA THR A 427 1.76 38.37 -20.86
C THR A 427 3.00 37.52 -20.65
N ASP A 428 3.06 36.81 -19.52
CA ASP A 428 4.22 35.96 -19.20
C ASP A 428 4.34 34.75 -20.15
N TRP A 429 3.21 34.31 -20.69
CA TRP A 429 3.14 33.17 -21.60
C TRP A 429 2.25 33.47 -22.81
N GLU A 430 2.75 33.16 -24.01
CA GLU A 430 1.89 33.04 -25.18
C GLU A 430 1.09 31.73 -25.09
N PRO A 431 -0.23 31.69 -25.39
CA PRO A 431 -1.05 30.49 -25.22
C PRO A 431 -0.52 29.25 -25.96
N LYS A 432 0.06 29.46 -27.14
CA LYS A 432 0.66 28.38 -27.94
C LYS A 432 1.92 27.83 -27.28
N GLU A 433 2.76 28.70 -26.74
CA GLU A 433 3.99 28.30 -26.05
C GLU A 433 3.70 27.55 -24.75
N LEU A 434 2.76 28.05 -23.95
CA LEU A 434 2.32 27.34 -22.73
C LEU A 434 1.75 25.96 -23.06
N GLY A 435 0.90 25.86 -24.09
CA GLY A 435 0.35 24.58 -24.54
C GLY A 435 1.43 23.59 -24.94
N LYS A 436 2.49 24.07 -25.63
CA LYS A 436 3.65 23.25 -25.98
C LYS A 436 4.42 22.77 -24.75
N ARG A 437 4.71 23.66 -23.79
CA ARG A 437 5.42 23.32 -22.54
C ARG A 437 4.65 22.31 -21.69
N ILE A 438 3.33 22.43 -21.62
CA ILE A 438 2.47 21.47 -20.92
C ILE A 438 2.54 20.10 -21.59
N SER A 439 2.48 20.03 -22.92
CA SER A 439 2.65 18.78 -23.66
C SER A 439 4.02 18.16 -23.40
N GLU A 440 5.10 18.95 -23.47
CA GLU A 440 6.46 18.49 -23.19
C GLU A 440 6.59 17.93 -21.76
N ALA A 441 5.94 18.56 -20.77
CA ALA A 441 5.89 18.05 -19.40
C ALA A 441 5.12 16.73 -19.30
N GLN A 442 3.95 16.62 -19.94
CA GLN A 442 3.15 15.38 -19.97
C GLN A 442 3.87 14.22 -20.67
N ASP A 443 4.58 14.52 -21.76
CA ASP A 443 5.40 13.54 -22.50
C ASP A 443 6.58 13.06 -21.65
N LEU A 444 7.28 13.98 -20.97
CA LEU A 444 8.32 13.63 -20.00
C LEU A 444 7.78 12.70 -18.93
N LEU A 445 6.61 13.01 -18.37
CA LEU A 445 5.99 12.17 -17.36
C LEU A 445 5.69 10.76 -17.91
N THR A 446 5.09 10.66 -19.08
CA THR A 446 4.79 9.37 -19.72
C THR A 446 6.06 8.56 -20.01
N ALA A 447 7.14 9.21 -20.42
CA ALA A 447 8.42 8.56 -20.65
C ALA A 447 9.03 8.01 -19.36
N GLU A 448 9.00 8.77 -18.26
CA GLU A 448 9.53 8.36 -16.96
C GLU A 448 8.72 7.20 -16.35
N LEU A 449 7.40 7.19 -16.54
CA LEU A 449 6.56 6.06 -16.14
C LEU A 449 6.92 4.79 -16.92
N THR A 450 7.11 4.91 -18.23
CA THR A 450 7.55 3.80 -19.09
C THR A 450 8.90 3.26 -18.64
N LEU A 451 9.84 4.15 -18.33
CA LEU A 451 11.15 3.78 -17.79
C LEU A 451 11.00 3.04 -16.45
N LEU A 452 10.14 3.51 -15.55
CA LEU A 452 9.88 2.85 -14.27
C LEU A 452 9.34 1.43 -14.46
N TYR A 453 8.37 1.23 -15.37
CA TYR A 453 7.87 -0.12 -15.69
C TYR A 453 8.99 -1.03 -16.18
N SER A 454 9.85 -0.54 -17.08
CA SER A 454 10.99 -1.33 -17.58
C SER A 454 11.99 -1.69 -16.46
N GLN A 455 12.27 -0.76 -15.54
CA GLN A 455 13.14 -0.98 -14.39
C GLN A 455 12.52 -1.96 -13.39
N PHE A 456 11.20 -1.91 -13.21
CA PHE A 456 10.45 -2.85 -12.38
C PHE A 456 10.52 -4.28 -12.93
N ASP A 457 10.29 -4.45 -14.23
CA ASP A 457 10.39 -5.76 -14.87
C ASP A 457 11.82 -6.32 -14.79
N GLU A 458 12.82 -5.44 -14.95
CA GLU A 458 14.22 -5.82 -14.79
C GLU A 458 14.53 -6.20 -13.33
N ALA A 459 14.04 -5.46 -12.35
CA ALA A 459 14.21 -5.77 -10.93
C ALA A 459 13.59 -7.14 -10.58
N ILE A 460 12.37 -7.43 -11.04
CA ILE A 460 11.74 -8.75 -10.85
C ILE A 460 12.59 -9.85 -11.46
N ARG A 461 13.07 -9.67 -12.70
CA ARG A 461 13.95 -10.67 -13.34
C ARG A 461 15.22 -10.88 -12.53
N ARG A 462 15.83 -9.82 -12.01
CA ARG A 462 17.03 -9.93 -11.16
C ARG A 462 16.73 -10.69 -9.86
N TYR A 463 15.64 -10.36 -9.16
CA TYR A 463 15.22 -11.08 -7.96
C TYR A 463 15.00 -12.58 -8.22
N ARG A 464 14.32 -12.93 -9.32
CA ARG A 464 14.10 -14.33 -9.70
C ARG A 464 15.38 -15.03 -10.18
N SER A 465 16.27 -14.35 -10.88
CA SER A 465 17.53 -14.93 -11.36
C SER A 465 18.48 -15.36 -10.24
N LEU A 466 18.32 -14.81 -9.02
CA LEU A 466 19.03 -15.29 -7.84
C LEU A 466 18.70 -16.76 -7.51
N ASP A 467 17.55 -17.25 -7.97
CA ASP A 467 17.19 -18.67 -7.94
C ASP A 467 17.92 -19.46 -9.04
N GLU A 468 17.88 -18.98 -10.29
CA GLU A 468 18.42 -19.65 -11.50
C GLU A 468 19.95 -19.81 -11.53
N ILE A 469 20.73 -19.08 -10.72
CA ILE A 469 22.18 -19.35 -10.57
C ILE A 469 22.45 -20.74 -9.92
N VAL A 470 21.41 -21.52 -9.66
CA VAL A 470 21.46 -22.98 -9.68
C VAL A 470 20.61 -23.44 -10.87
N PRO A 471 21.18 -24.08 -11.92
CA PRO A 471 20.34 -24.76 -12.89
C PRO A 471 19.54 -25.80 -12.11
N GLU A 472 18.21 -25.74 -12.19
CA GLU A 472 17.40 -26.93 -12.03
C GLU A 472 17.88 -27.90 -13.09
N GLN A 473 18.80 -28.80 -12.74
CA GLN A 473 19.07 -29.97 -13.56
C GLN A 473 17.80 -30.82 -13.49
N ASP A 474 16.98 -30.63 -14.52
CA ASP A 474 15.99 -31.56 -15.08
C ASP A 474 15.85 -32.86 -14.29
N VAL A 475 14.90 -32.90 -13.37
CA VAL A 475 14.21 -34.16 -13.03
C VAL A 475 13.14 -34.39 -14.09
N VAL A 476 13.57 -34.55 -15.34
CA VAL A 476 12.72 -34.96 -16.45
C VAL A 476 12.82 -36.48 -16.59
N HIS A 477 11.70 -37.13 -16.25
CA HIS A 477 11.23 -38.44 -16.70
C HIS A 477 12.24 -39.59 -16.91
N VAL A 478 12.14 -40.60 -16.05
CA VAL A 478 12.13 -42.00 -16.53
C VAL A 478 10.85 -42.67 -16.03
N LYS A 479 9.86 -42.70 -16.91
CA LYS A 479 8.79 -43.71 -16.90
C LYS A 479 9.31 -44.93 -17.66
N ALA A 480 9.06 -46.10 -17.06
CA ALA A 480 8.84 -47.41 -17.68
C ALA A 480 9.99 -48.07 -18.48
N ALA A 481 10.53 -49.14 -17.91
CA ALA A 481 10.57 -50.48 -18.53
C ALA A 481 10.45 -51.53 -17.42
#